data_AF-A0A2A2W7Q2-F1
#
_entry.id   AF-A0A2A2W7Q2-F1
#
_cell.length_a   1.000
_cell.length_b   1.000
_cell.length_c   1.000
_cell.angle_alpha   90.00
_cell.angle_beta   90.00
_cell.angle_gamma   90.00
#
_symmetry.space_group_name_H-M   'P 1'
#
loop_
_entity.id
_entity.type
_entity.pdbx_description
1 polymer ?
#
loop_
_entity_poly.entity_id
_entity_poly.type
_entity_poly.pdbx_seq_one_letter_code
_entity_poly.pdbx_strand_id
1 'polypeptide(L)'
;MHMSDISIGSRSCFSGLILALLVGVASVPSVVAADFDSPGQTNAAIDKSVELAIGFLKNRGQTGDGAFSPETGVAVTSLCVRAILEHRPTDVDSPVVQKAIQFILDNVRPSGGIHATGSMYRNYETSVAVGALVAANRDNRYESQLSRAEAYLKEIQWDEGEGVESSDTAYGGAGYGKHARPDLSNTSFLVDALKDLGNDADDEAIQKALRFISRTQNLAGHGNDTEHADKIGDGGFYYTPAAGGETKVVSEGGDNEDNGGGLRSYGSMTYAGLKSMIYAGLTDDDPRVAAAMDFIQKTYSLDENPGMGKAGLYYYYHTFGKALAAADIRVLTDAEGENHNWRRELAATLINAQQADGSWVNDGNDRWMEGNRNLVTAYALLALKYCRE
;
A
#
# COMPACT_ATOMS: atom_id res chain seq x y z
N MET A 1 -35.49 51.21 44.65
CA MET A 1 -35.81 49.78 44.82
C MET A 1 -34.53 49.12 45.33
N HIS A 2 -34.23 49.36 46.61
CA HIS A 2 -34.29 48.39 47.73
C HIS A 2 -33.10 47.41 47.68
N MET A 3 -32.04 47.69 48.44
CA MET A 3 -31.82 47.24 49.85
C MET A 3 -31.16 45.85 49.84
N SER A 4 -30.15 45.49 50.63
CA SER A 4 -29.55 46.09 51.83
C SER A 4 -28.34 45.24 52.26
N ASP A 5 -27.55 45.81 53.18
CA ASP A 5 -26.33 45.36 53.86
C ASP A 5 -26.32 43.95 54.48
N ILE A 6 -25.12 43.48 54.86
CA ILE A 6 -24.75 43.12 56.25
C ILE A 6 -23.21 43.02 56.37
N SER A 7 -22.72 43.38 57.56
CA SER A 7 -21.34 43.71 57.90
C SER A 7 -20.59 42.61 58.69
N ILE A 8 -19.25 42.76 58.74
CA ILE A 8 -18.31 42.40 59.83
C ILE A 8 -18.02 40.90 60.10
N GLY A 9 -16.73 40.56 60.13
CA GLY A 9 -16.26 39.34 60.80
C GLY A 9 -14.76 39.05 60.68
N SER A 10 -13.98 39.60 61.61
CA SER A 10 -12.76 39.05 62.25
C SER A 10 -11.74 38.18 61.49
N ARG A 11 -10.48 38.60 61.63
CA ARG A 11 -9.24 37.85 61.40
C ARG A 11 -9.24 36.46 62.06
N SER A 12 -8.72 35.46 61.33
CA SER A 12 -8.09 34.26 61.90
C SER A 12 -6.99 33.75 60.97
N CYS A 13 -5.74 33.79 61.44
CA CYS A 13 -4.59 33.17 60.80
C CYS A 13 -4.75 31.64 60.84
N PHE A 14 -4.72 30.99 59.68
CA PHE A 14 -4.46 29.55 59.58
C PHE A 14 -3.14 29.34 58.84
N SER A 15 -2.16 28.83 59.59
CA SER A 15 -0.88 28.35 59.06
C SER A 15 -1.12 27.12 58.20
N GLY A 16 -0.97 27.27 56.88
CA GLY A 16 -1.01 26.16 55.93
C GLY A 16 0.33 25.43 55.90
N LEU A 17 0.31 24.17 56.32
CA LEU A 17 1.40 23.21 56.16
C LEU A 17 1.56 22.90 54.65
N ILE A 18 2.66 23.34 54.03
CA ILE A 18 2.96 23.01 52.62
C ILE A 18 3.53 21.59 52.58
N LEU A 19 2.72 20.64 52.12
CA LEU A 19 3.14 19.29 51.78
C LEU A 19 3.82 19.33 50.41
N ALA A 20 5.15 19.22 50.38
CA ALA A 20 5.91 19.11 49.15
C ALA A 20 5.63 17.76 48.46
N LEU A 21 4.78 17.76 47.43
CA LEU A 21 4.70 16.65 46.48
C LEU A 21 5.96 16.66 45.61
N LEU A 22 6.83 15.66 45.84
CA LEU A 22 7.85 15.25 44.88
C LEU A 22 7.13 14.67 43.66
N VAL A 23 6.88 15.52 42.67
CA VAL A 23 6.53 15.07 41.32
C VAL A 23 7.79 14.48 40.72
N GLY A 24 7.89 13.14 40.76
CA GLY A 24 8.89 12.42 39.99
C GLY A 24 8.63 12.69 38.51
N VAL A 25 9.51 13.50 37.91
CA VAL A 25 9.54 13.68 36.46
C VAL A 25 9.98 12.35 35.88
N ALA A 26 9.01 11.53 35.47
CA ALA A 26 9.30 10.39 34.60
C ALA A 26 9.83 10.97 33.28
N SER A 27 11.13 10.85 33.07
CA SER A 27 11.76 11.10 31.79
C SER A 27 11.13 10.18 30.76
N VAL A 28 10.24 10.73 29.92
CA VAL A 28 9.80 10.06 28.69
C VAL A 28 11.08 9.86 27.87
N PRO A 29 11.46 8.63 27.49
CA PRO A 29 12.62 8.44 26.63
C PRO A 29 12.36 9.21 25.34
N SER A 30 13.23 10.17 25.02
CA SER A 30 13.28 10.73 23.68
C SER A 30 13.52 9.55 22.74
N VAL A 31 12.56 9.30 21.85
CA VAL A 31 12.74 8.36 20.75
C VAL A 31 13.85 8.95 19.88
N VAL A 32 15.07 8.46 20.06
CA VAL A 32 16.15 8.73 19.13
C VAL A 32 15.68 8.12 17.81
N ALA A 33 15.43 8.96 16.81
CA ALA A 33 15.16 8.49 15.46
C ALA A 33 16.27 7.51 15.10
N ALA A 34 15.90 6.29 14.69
CA ALA A 34 16.85 5.28 14.31
C ALA A 34 17.61 5.72 13.04
N ASP A 35 18.71 6.47 13.21
CA ASP A 35 19.65 6.75 12.13
C ASP A 35 20.52 5.49 11.92
N PHE A 36 20.29 4.79 10.82
CA PHE A 36 21.08 3.63 10.45
C PHE A 36 22.28 4.06 9.60
N ASP A 37 23.49 3.93 10.16
CA ASP A 37 24.71 4.36 9.48
C ASP A 37 25.32 3.28 8.56
N SER A 38 24.88 2.03 8.67
CA SER A 38 25.46 0.90 7.92
C SER A 38 24.44 -0.19 7.55
N PRO A 39 24.68 -0.96 6.46
CA PRO A 39 23.83 -2.09 6.08
C PRO A 39 23.61 -3.10 7.21
N GLY A 40 24.65 -3.39 8.00
CA GLY A 40 24.56 -4.34 9.11
C GLY A 40 23.64 -3.86 10.24
N GLN A 41 23.64 -2.56 10.55
CA GLN A 41 22.72 -1.98 11.53
C GLN A 41 21.28 -1.99 11.00
N THR A 42 21.08 -1.56 9.75
CA THR A 42 19.76 -1.57 9.10
C THR A 42 19.17 -2.99 9.12
N ASN A 43 19.91 -3.97 8.60
CA ASN A 43 19.43 -5.36 8.49
C ASN A 43 19.14 -5.99 9.87
N ALA A 44 19.97 -5.74 10.88
CA ALA A 44 19.74 -6.24 12.23
C ALA A 44 18.50 -5.62 12.90
N ALA A 45 18.25 -4.32 12.66
CA ALA A 45 17.06 -3.64 13.17
C ALA A 45 15.78 -4.15 12.48
N ILE A 46 15.85 -4.36 11.16
CA ILE A 46 14.78 -4.99 10.38
C ILE A 46 14.47 -6.39 10.94
N ASP A 47 15.48 -7.24 11.15
CA ASP A 47 15.30 -8.61 11.66
C ASP A 47 14.53 -8.64 12.99
N LYS A 48 14.88 -7.73 13.91
CA LYS A 48 14.19 -7.59 15.20
C LYS A 48 12.75 -7.14 15.04
N SER A 49 12.50 -6.15 14.18
CA SER A 49 11.15 -5.63 13.92
C SER A 49 10.26 -6.68 13.28
N VAL A 50 10.80 -7.42 12.32
CA VAL A 50 10.14 -8.54 11.62
C VAL A 50 9.78 -9.67 12.59
N GLU A 51 10.66 -10.05 13.54
CA GLU A 51 10.35 -11.05 14.57
C GLU A 51 9.11 -10.65 15.39
N LEU A 52 9.08 -9.41 15.87
CA LEU A 52 7.96 -8.91 16.67
C LEU A 52 6.66 -8.92 15.86
N ALA A 53 6.71 -8.48 14.60
CA ALA A 53 5.58 -8.41 13.70
C ALA A 53 5.00 -9.79 13.34
N ILE A 54 5.86 -10.73 12.98
CA ILE A 54 5.45 -12.12 12.73
C ILE A 54 4.92 -12.75 14.02
N GLY A 55 5.53 -12.43 15.17
CA GLY A 55 5.03 -12.80 16.48
C GLY A 55 3.61 -12.27 16.75
N PHE A 56 3.33 -11.02 16.41
CA PHE A 56 1.98 -10.44 16.48
C PHE A 56 0.99 -11.20 15.61
N LEU A 57 1.29 -11.37 14.32
CA LEU A 57 0.40 -12.06 13.38
C LEU A 57 0.09 -13.47 13.87
N LYS A 58 1.11 -14.26 14.22
CA LYS A 58 0.94 -15.65 14.66
C LYS A 58 0.15 -15.80 15.96
N ASN A 59 0.36 -14.90 16.92
CA ASN A 59 -0.17 -15.08 18.28
C ASN A 59 -1.44 -14.28 18.57
N ARG A 60 -1.74 -13.25 17.78
CA ARG A 60 -2.85 -12.31 18.03
C ARG A 60 -3.66 -11.97 16.79
N GLY A 61 -3.06 -12.00 15.60
CA GLY A 61 -3.70 -11.57 14.37
C GLY A 61 -4.67 -12.58 13.77
N GLN A 62 -4.39 -13.89 13.95
CA GLN A 62 -5.16 -14.97 13.34
C GLN A 62 -6.41 -15.33 14.16
N THR A 63 -7.56 -15.43 13.49
CA THR A 63 -8.82 -15.92 14.08
C THR A 63 -8.86 -17.45 14.14
N GLY A 64 -9.84 -18.02 14.86
CA GLY A 64 -9.92 -19.47 15.09
C GLY A 64 -10.10 -20.32 13.82
N ASP A 65 -10.64 -19.72 12.76
CA ASP A 65 -10.81 -20.28 11.41
C ASP A 65 -9.56 -20.18 10.52
N GLY A 66 -8.45 -19.59 11.02
CA GLY A 66 -7.20 -19.47 10.30
C GLY A 66 -7.05 -18.18 9.48
N ALA A 67 -8.07 -17.33 9.42
CA ALA A 67 -8.02 -16.08 8.68
C ALA A 67 -7.32 -14.95 9.45
N PHE A 68 -6.93 -13.91 8.72
CA PHE A 68 -6.61 -12.60 9.27
C PHE A 68 -7.65 -11.62 8.74
N SER A 69 -8.42 -11.01 9.65
CA SER A 69 -9.50 -10.07 9.29
C SER A 69 -10.48 -10.64 8.25
N PRO A 70 -11.18 -11.75 8.58
CA PRO A 70 -12.04 -12.48 7.66
C PRO A 70 -13.18 -11.64 7.05
N GLU A 71 -13.56 -10.53 7.69
CA GLU A 71 -14.50 -9.54 7.16
C GLU A 71 -14.07 -8.92 5.82
N THR A 72 -12.80 -9.04 5.45
CA THR A 72 -12.21 -8.52 4.21
C THR A 72 -12.14 -9.56 3.07
N GLY A 73 -12.76 -10.73 3.25
CA GLY A 73 -12.60 -11.86 2.34
C GLY A 73 -11.22 -12.51 2.49
N VAL A 74 -10.58 -12.86 1.38
CA VAL A 74 -9.25 -13.53 1.41
C VAL A 74 -8.07 -12.57 1.40
N ALA A 75 -8.30 -11.28 1.16
CA ALA A 75 -7.23 -10.35 0.81
C ALA A 75 -6.22 -10.15 1.94
N VAL A 76 -6.69 -9.77 3.14
CA VAL A 76 -5.79 -9.53 4.28
C VAL A 76 -5.09 -10.81 4.71
N THR A 77 -5.79 -11.94 4.70
CA THR A 77 -5.19 -13.26 4.96
C THR A 77 -4.04 -13.55 3.99
N SER A 78 -4.23 -13.31 2.70
CA SER A 78 -3.23 -13.53 1.66
C SER A 78 -2.02 -12.60 1.83
N LEU A 79 -2.25 -11.31 2.10
CA LEU A 79 -1.16 -10.35 2.39
C LEU A 79 -0.34 -10.76 3.61
N CYS A 80 -1.00 -11.19 4.71
CA CYS A 80 -0.30 -11.67 5.91
C CYS A 80 0.54 -12.93 5.62
N VAL A 81 0.00 -13.89 4.86
CA VAL A 81 0.75 -15.10 4.47
C VAL A 81 1.97 -14.73 3.64
N ARG A 82 1.80 -13.91 2.59
CA ARG A 82 2.92 -13.45 1.77
C ARG A 82 3.96 -12.73 2.62
N ALA A 83 3.53 -11.79 3.46
CA ALA A 83 4.41 -11.01 4.34
C ALA A 83 5.24 -11.90 5.29
N ILE A 84 4.62 -12.91 5.91
CA ILE A 84 5.34 -13.86 6.77
C ILE A 84 6.37 -14.64 5.95
N LEU A 85 5.98 -15.20 4.80
CA LEU A 85 6.81 -16.12 4.02
C LEU A 85 7.97 -15.44 3.29
N GLU A 86 7.81 -14.19 2.89
CA GLU A 86 8.88 -13.38 2.28
C GLU A 86 10.02 -13.07 3.26
N HIS A 87 9.74 -13.08 4.57
CA HIS A 87 10.74 -12.90 5.62
C HIS A 87 11.16 -14.21 6.29
N ARG A 88 10.27 -15.20 6.34
CA ARG A 88 10.49 -16.51 6.95
C ARG A 88 9.93 -17.63 6.08
N PRO A 89 10.61 -17.99 4.98
CA PRO A 89 10.16 -19.07 4.11
C PRO A 89 9.95 -20.40 4.86
N THR A 90 10.71 -20.66 5.92
CA THR A 90 10.59 -21.86 6.78
C THR A 90 9.26 -21.95 7.52
N ASP A 91 8.54 -20.83 7.70
CA ASP A 91 7.25 -20.80 8.38
C ASP A 91 6.11 -21.38 7.56
N VAL A 92 6.33 -21.75 6.29
CA VAL A 92 5.29 -22.36 5.46
C VAL A 92 4.70 -23.61 6.12
N ASP A 93 5.50 -24.39 6.86
CA ASP A 93 5.05 -25.61 7.54
C ASP A 93 4.50 -25.33 8.96
N SER A 94 4.48 -24.06 9.39
CA SER A 94 3.93 -23.69 10.70
C SER A 94 2.40 -23.86 10.73
N PRO A 95 1.80 -24.29 11.85
CA PRO A 95 0.35 -24.47 11.93
C PRO A 95 -0.47 -23.21 11.61
N VAL A 96 0.03 -22.02 11.97
CA VAL A 96 -0.62 -20.74 11.68
C VAL A 96 -0.68 -20.53 10.16
N VAL A 97 0.46 -20.65 9.47
CA VAL A 97 0.53 -20.39 8.02
C VAL A 97 -0.23 -21.45 7.24
N GLN A 98 -0.14 -22.73 7.62
CA GLN A 98 -0.90 -23.81 7.00
C GLN A 98 -2.43 -23.58 7.10
N LYS A 99 -2.93 -23.14 8.25
CA LYS A 99 -4.34 -22.78 8.41
C LYS A 99 -4.76 -21.59 7.55
N ALA A 100 -3.92 -20.56 7.46
CA ALA A 100 -4.20 -19.39 6.63
C ALA A 100 -4.18 -19.74 5.13
N ILE A 101 -3.23 -20.58 4.68
CA ILE A 101 -3.21 -21.10 3.32
C ILE A 101 -4.46 -21.94 3.06
N GLN A 102 -4.89 -22.79 3.99
CA GLN A 102 -6.12 -23.56 3.84
C GLN A 102 -7.34 -22.64 3.68
N PHE A 103 -7.44 -21.57 4.48
CA PHE A 103 -8.50 -20.56 4.31
C PHE A 103 -8.51 -19.92 2.92
N ILE A 104 -7.33 -19.64 2.34
CA ILE A 104 -7.19 -19.15 0.96
C ILE A 104 -7.66 -20.22 -0.04
N LEU A 105 -7.25 -21.49 0.14
CA LEU A 105 -7.60 -22.60 -0.74
C LEU A 105 -9.10 -22.93 -0.71
N ASP A 106 -9.76 -22.82 0.45
CA ASP A 106 -11.21 -22.95 0.60
C ASP A 106 -11.98 -21.86 -0.18
N ASN A 107 -11.26 -20.83 -0.60
CA ASN A 107 -11.76 -19.74 -1.42
C ASN A 107 -11.44 -19.81 -2.91
N VAL A 108 -10.85 -20.92 -3.37
CA VAL A 108 -10.74 -21.21 -4.80
C VAL A 108 -12.12 -21.45 -5.40
N ARG A 109 -12.41 -20.79 -6.51
CA ARG A 109 -13.70 -20.85 -7.19
C ARG A 109 -13.64 -21.77 -8.43
N PRO A 110 -14.80 -22.27 -8.90
CA PRO A 110 -14.85 -23.05 -10.15
C PRO A 110 -14.26 -22.30 -11.35
N SER A 111 -14.41 -20.96 -11.41
CA SER A 111 -13.81 -20.11 -12.44
C SER A 111 -12.28 -20.01 -12.39
N GLY A 112 -11.65 -20.42 -11.30
CA GLY A 112 -10.20 -20.27 -11.09
C GLY A 112 -9.82 -19.11 -10.19
N GLY A 113 -10.70 -18.10 -10.06
CA GLY A 113 -10.51 -17.00 -9.12
C GLY A 113 -10.41 -17.45 -7.66
N ILE A 114 -9.72 -16.67 -6.84
CA ILE A 114 -9.52 -16.94 -5.42
C ILE A 114 -10.10 -15.76 -4.64
N HIS A 115 -11.35 -15.89 -4.23
CA HIS A 115 -12.08 -14.82 -3.58
C HIS A 115 -13.27 -15.35 -2.76
N ALA A 116 -13.74 -14.56 -1.81
CA ALA A 116 -14.93 -14.88 -1.04
C ALA A 116 -16.18 -15.01 -1.95
N THR A 117 -17.11 -15.88 -1.57
CA THR A 117 -18.39 -16.06 -2.28
C THR A 117 -19.15 -14.73 -2.32
N GLY A 118 -19.60 -14.32 -3.51
CA GLY A 118 -20.31 -13.05 -3.71
C GLY A 118 -19.43 -11.81 -3.58
N SER A 119 -18.10 -11.96 -3.52
CA SER A 119 -17.20 -10.82 -3.46
C SER A 119 -17.34 -9.92 -4.68
N MET A 120 -17.30 -8.62 -4.42
CA MET A 120 -17.17 -7.60 -5.46
C MET A 120 -15.71 -7.25 -5.75
N TYR A 121 -14.74 -7.78 -4.98
CA TYR A 121 -13.31 -7.47 -5.00
C TYR A 121 -12.45 -8.57 -5.65
N ARG A 122 -13.03 -9.29 -6.61
CA ARG A 122 -12.50 -10.54 -7.15
C ARG A 122 -11.10 -10.43 -7.76
N ASN A 123 -10.83 -9.36 -8.52
CA ASN A 123 -9.50 -9.09 -9.07
C ASN A 123 -8.46 -8.90 -7.95
N TYR A 124 -8.75 -8.00 -6.99
CA TYR A 124 -7.86 -7.70 -5.89
C TYR A 124 -7.58 -8.94 -5.04
N GLU A 125 -8.64 -9.62 -4.57
CA GLU A 125 -8.53 -10.84 -3.76
C GLU A 125 -7.71 -11.93 -4.46
N THR A 126 -7.98 -12.17 -5.75
CA THR A 126 -7.26 -13.19 -6.51
C THR A 126 -5.79 -12.80 -6.69
N SER A 127 -5.51 -11.53 -7.01
CA SER A 127 -4.14 -11.04 -7.22
C SER A 127 -3.27 -11.19 -5.97
N VAL A 128 -3.78 -10.80 -4.80
CA VAL A 128 -3.01 -10.96 -3.55
C VAL A 128 -2.91 -12.42 -3.10
N ALA A 129 -3.93 -13.24 -3.39
CA ALA A 129 -3.89 -14.68 -3.12
C ALA A 129 -2.85 -15.40 -3.98
N VAL A 130 -2.68 -15.01 -5.25
CA VAL A 130 -1.59 -15.49 -6.12
C VAL A 130 -0.24 -15.23 -5.46
N GLY A 131 0.04 -14.00 -5.03
CA GLY A 131 1.31 -13.67 -4.36
C GLY A 131 1.56 -14.49 -3.09
N ALA A 132 0.52 -14.79 -2.32
CA ALA A 132 0.61 -15.65 -1.13
C ALA A 132 0.91 -17.11 -1.49
N LEU A 133 0.21 -17.67 -2.48
CA LEU A 133 0.40 -19.03 -2.93
C LEU A 133 1.76 -19.22 -3.61
N VAL A 134 2.23 -18.25 -4.40
CA VAL A 134 3.60 -18.25 -4.95
C VAL A 134 4.64 -18.32 -3.84
N ALA A 135 4.53 -17.48 -2.82
CA ALA A 135 5.45 -17.51 -1.67
C ALA A 135 5.40 -18.84 -0.88
N ALA A 136 4.25 -19.53 -0.91
CA ALA A 136 4.05 -20.82 -0.25
C ALA A 136 4.35 -22.05 -1.13
N ASN A 137 4.56 -21.87 -2.44
CA ASN A 137 4.57 -22.96 -3.41
C ASN A 137 5.92 -23.71 -3.39
N ARG A 138 6.03 -24.69 -2.49
CA ARG A 138 7.11 -25.67 -2.51
C ARG A 138 6.70 -26.91 -3.29
N ASP A 139 7.61 -27.46 -4.07
CA ASP A 139 7.41 -28.70 -4.82
C ASP A 139 6.22 -28.64 -5.78
N ASN A 140 5.91 -27.46 -6.31
CA ASN A 140 4.83 -27.25 -7.30
C ASN A 140 3.44 -27.68 -6.80
N ARG A 141 3.18 -27.60 -5.48
CA ARG A 141 1.94 -28.06 -4.86
C ARG A 141 0.71 -27.19 -5.15
N TYR A 142 0.91 -25.95 -5.60
CA TYR A 142 -0.18 -25.00 -5.93
C TYR A 142 -0.26 -24.64 -7.41
N GLU A 143 0.48 -25.33 -8.30
CA GLU A 143 0.52 -25.00 -9.74
C GLU A 143 -0.86 -24.95 -10.39
N SER A 144 -1.74 -25.90 -10.06
CA SER A 144 -3.08 -25.93 -10.64
C SER A 144 -3.92 -24.72 -10.23
N GLN A 145 -3.80 -24.29 -8.98
CA GLN A 145 -4.49 -23.12 -8.45
C GLN A 145 -3.91 -21.85 -9.07
N LEU A 146 -2.58 -21.75 -9.15
CA LEU A 146 -1.87 -20.60 -9.72
C LEU A 146 -2.19 -20.42 -11.21
N SER A 147 -2.09 -21.47 -12.01
CA SER A 147 -2.42 -21.41 -13.45
C SER A 147 -3.90 -21.06 -13.71
N ARG A 148 -4.82 -21.57 -12.89
CA ARG A 148 -6.25 -21.21 -13.00
C ARG A 148 -6.53 -19.79 -12.53
N ALA A 149 -5.84 -19.31 -11.51
CA ALA A 149 -5.96 -17.93 -11.05
C ALA A 149 -5.40 -16.95 -12.09
N GLU A 150 -4.30 -17.30 -12.75
CA GLU A 150 -3.76 -16.54 -13.88
C GLU A 150 -4.78 -16.40 -15.01
N ALA A 151 -5.33 -17.53 -15.48
CA ALA A 151 -6.33 -17.54 -16.54
C ALA A 151 -7.55 -16.70 -16.15
N TYR A 152 -8.01 -16.82 -14.91
CA TYR A 152 -9.12 -16.02 -14.38
C TYR A 152 -8.80 -14.51 -14.38
N LEU A 153 -7.60 -14.11 -13.93
CA LEU A 153 -7.18 -12.70 -13.88
C LEU A 153 -7.11 -12.10 -15.29
N LYS A 154 -6.60 -12.86 -16.28
CA LYS A 154 -6.57 -12.45 -17.69
C LYS A 154 -7.98 -12.38 -18.29
N GLU A 155 -8.87 -13.31 -17.94
CA GLU A 155 -10.27 -13.33 -18.39
C GLU A 155 -11.07 -12.10 -17.94
N ILE A 156 -10.88 -11.64 -16.69
CA ILE A 156 -11.65 -10.52 -16.12
C ILE A 156 -11.01 -9.14 -16.37
N GLN A 157 -9.95 -9.06 -17.17
CA GLN A 157 -9.35 -7.79 -17.56
C GLN A 157 -10.30 -7.06 -18.52
N TRP A 158 -10.37 -5.72 -18.44
CA TRP A 158 -11.22 -4.95 -19.36
C TRP A 158 -10.60 -4.91 -20.75
N ASP A 159 -10.94 -5.85 -21.62
CA ASP A 159 -10.47 -5.91 -22.99
C ASP A 159 -11.59 -6.37 -23.95
N GLU A 160 -11.22 -6.82 -25.16
CA GLU A 160 -12.19 -7.28 -26.16
C GLU A 160 -13.08 -8.43 -25.66
N GLY A 161 -12.58 -9.28 -24.75
CA GLY A 161 -13.32 -10.37 -24.13
C GLY A 161 -14.47 -9.88 -23.25
N GLU A 162 -14.31 -8.71 -22.64
CA GLU A 162 -15.34 -8.01 -21.84
C GLU A 162 -16.13 -6.99 -22.68
N GLY A 163 -15.95 -7.00 -24.02
CA GLY A 163 -16.63 -6.09 -24.94
C GLY A 163 -16.11 -4.65 -24.92
N VAL A 164 -14.86 -4.46 -24.47
CA VAL A 164 -14.20 -3.15 -24.38
C VAL A 164 -13.24 -3.00 -25.55
N GLU A 165 -13.46 -1.97 -26.37
CA GLU A 165 -12.59 -1.66 -27.50
C GLU A 165 -11.33 -0.91 -27.06
N SER A 166 -10.24 -1.04 -27.81
CA SER A 166 -8.93 -0.43 -27.48
C SER A 166 -8.96 1.09 -27.29
N SER A 167 -9.93 1.80 -27.89
CA SER A 167 -10.13 3.25 -27.73
C SER A 167 -10.89 3.64 -26.45
N ASP A 168 -11.53 2.70 -25.77
CA ASP A 168 -12.24 2.96 -24.51
C ASP A 168 -11.22 3.25 -23.41
N THR A 169 -11.51 4.24 -22.55
CA THR A 169 -10.61 4.63 -21.46
C THR A 169 -10.44 3.54 -20.40
N ALA A 170 -11.36 2.57 -20.32
CA ALA A 170 -11.24 1.38 -19.47
C ALA A 170 -10.31 0.30 -20.04
N TYR A 171 -9.99 0.32 -21.34
CA TYR A 171 -9.28 -0.78 -21.98
C TYR A 171 -7.91 -1.07 -21.36
N GLY A 172 -7.67 -2.35 -21.09
CA GLY A 172 -6.49 -2.93 -20.46
C GLY A 172 -6.49 -2.86 -18.93
N GLY A 173 -7.42 -2.13 -18.31
CA GLY A 173 -7.45 -1.98 -16.87
C GLY A 173 -7.98 -3.22 -16.14
N ALA A 174 -7.72 -3.27 -14.83
CA ALA A 174 -8.37 -4.19 -13.91
C ALA A 174 -8.99 -3.41 -12.75
N GLY A 175 -10.06 -3.96 -12.16
CA GLY A 175 -10.87 -3.24 -11.19
C GLY A 175 -11.72 -4.15 -10.31
N TYR A 176 -12.54 -3.51 -9.49
CA TYR A 176 -13.51 -4.17 -8.65
C TYR A 176 -14.74 -3.31 -8.39
N GLY A 177 -15.71 -3.87 -7.65
CA GLY A 177 -16.72 -3.10 -6.94
C GLY A 177 -17.99 -2.84 -7.72
N LYS A 178 -18.89 -2.07 -7.10
CA LYS A 178 -20.23 -1.75 -7.63
C LYS A 178 -20.20 -0.85 -8.88
N HIS A 179 -19.10 -0.13 -9.10
CA HIS A 179 -18.93 0.81 -10.21
C HIS A 179 -18.50 0.15 -11.52
N ALA A 180 -18.14 -1.14 -11.49
CA ALA A 180 -17.83 -1.95 -12.67
C ALA A 180 -16.82 -1.29 -13.65
N ARG A 181 -15.77 -0.66 -13.12
CA ARG A 181 -14.71 -0.05 -13.92
C ARG A 181 -13.31 -0.33 -13.35
N PRO A 182 -12.26 -0.27 -14.18
CA PRO A 182 -10.89 -0.41 -13.73
C PRO A 182 -10.36 0.82 -13.00
N ASP A 183 -9.25 0.61 -12.29
CA ASP A 183 -8.43 1.66 -11.68
C ASP A 183 -6.95 1.25 -11.60
N LEU A 184 -6.07 2.22 -11.38
CA LEU A 184 -4.63 2.01 -11.41
C LEU A 184 -4.14 1.11 -10.27
N SER A 185 -4.73 1.18 -9.08
CA SER A 185 -4.30 0.34 -7.95
C SER A 185 -4.54 -1.13 -8.27
N ASN A 186 -5.75 -1.47 -8.71
CA ASN A 186 -6.12 -2.83 -9.10
C ASN A 186 -5.37 -3.34 -10.32
N THR A 187 -5.17 -2.47 -11.32
CA THR A 187 -4.35 -2.81 -12.49
C THR A 187 -2.91 -3.10 -12.08
N SER A 188 -2.35 -2.35 -11.12
CA SER A 188 -1.00 -2.61 -10.60
C SER A 188 -0.88 -3.91 -9.81
N PHE A 189 -1.97 -4.38 -9.16
CA PHE A 189 -2.03 -5.68 -8.50
C PHE A 189 -2.15 -6.83 -9.51
N LEU A 190 -2.90 -6.65 -10.60
CA LEU A 190 -2.92 -7.61 -11.72
C LEU A 190 -1.50 -7.79 -12.28
N VAL A 191 -0.81 -6.68 -12.61
CA VAL A 191 0.56 -6.73 -13.14
C VAL A 191 1.52 -7.39 -12.15
N ASP A 192 1.37 -7.13 -10.85
CA ASP A 192 2.15 -7.81 -9.81
C ASP A 192 1.92 -9.33 -9.80
N ALA A 193 0.66 -9.77 -9.88
CA ALA A 193 0.31 -11.18 -9.87
C ALA A 193 0.87 -11.90 -11.11
N LEU A 194 0.71 -11.31 -12.30
CA LEU A 194 1.26 -11.87 -13.54
C LEU A 194 2.79 -11.96 -13.49
N LYS A 195 3.45 -10.93 -12.94
CA LYS A 195 4.90 -10.93 -12.74
C LYS A 195 5.35 -12.00 -11.74
N ASP A 196 4.64 -12.15 -10.63
CA ASP A 196 4.91 -13.18 -9.61
C ASP A 196 4.73 -14.60 -10.18
N LEU A 197 3.82 -14.78 -11.15
CA LEU A 197 3.59 -16.03 -11.89
C LEU A 197 4.64 -16.31 -12.98
N GLY A 198 5.57 -15.37 -13.22
CA GLY A 198 6.66 -15.53 -14.18
C GLY A 198 6.35 -15.06 -15.60
N ASN A 199 5.25 -14.33 -15.81
CA ASN A 199 5.00 -13.67 -17.10
C ASN A 199 6.08 -12.62 -17.36
N ASP A 200 6.49 -12.51 -18.63
CA ASP A 200 7.46 -11.52 -19.08
C ASP A 200 6.79 -10.20 -19.47
N ALA A 201 7.61 -9.21 -19.82
CA ALA A 201 7.13 -7.88 -20.18
C ALA A 201 6.24 -7.89 -21.44
N ASP A 202 6.41 -8.86 -22.34
CA ASP A 202 5.70 -8.94 -23.62
C ASP A 202 4.36 -9.70 -23.51
N ASP A 203 4.01 -10.22 -22.32
CA ASP A 203 2.71 -10.84 -22.07
C ASP A 203 1.57 -9.89 -22.46
N GLU A 204 0.59 -10.44 -23.19
CA GLU A 204 -0.50 -9.66 -23.78
C GLU A 204 -1.29 -8.88 -22.72
N ALA A 205 -1.58 -9.50 -21.57
CA ALA A 205 -2.33 -8.86 -20.50
C ALA A 205 -1.53 -7.74 -19.83
N ILE A 206 -0.20 -7.90 -19.69
CA ILE A 206 0.70 -6.85 -19.20
C ILE A 206 0.76 -5.68 -20.19
N GLN A 207 0.85 -5.93 -21.49
CA GLN A 207 0.87 -4.87 -22.51
C GLN A 207 -0.48 -4.14 -22.62
N LYS A 208 -1.60 -4.85 -22.45
CA LYS A 208 -2.93 -4.24 -22.29
C LYS A 208 -2.97 -3.35 -21.05
N ALA A 209 -2.50 -3.85 -19.91
CA ALA A 209 -2.42 -3.06 -18.67
C ALA A 209 -1.57 -1.80 -18.83
N LEU A 210 -0.44 -1.88 -19.55
CA LEU A 210 0.41 -0.72 -19.85
C LEU A 210 -0.34 0.39 -20.60
N ARG A 211 -1.29 0.07 -21.49
CA ARG A 211 -2.14 1.09 -22.13
C ARG A 211 -3.00 1.82 -21.11
N PHE A 212 -3.70 1.08 -20.25
CA PHE A 212 -4.51 1.67 -19.18
C PHE A 212 -3.65 2.53 -18.24
N ILE A 213 -2.49 2.03 -17.83
CA ILE A 213 -1.53 2.74 -16.97
C ILE A 213 -0.99 4.00 -17.65
N SER A 214 -0.71 3.96 -18.96
CA SER A 214 -0.29 5.17 -19.69
C SER A 214 -1.40 6.23 -19.70
N ARG A 215 -2.67 5.81 -19.76
CA ARG A 215 -3.84 6.68 -19.65
C ARG A 215 -4.12 7.20 -18.24
N THR A 216 -3.42 6.73 -17.21
CA THR A 216 -3.54 7.29 -15.86
C THR A 216 -2.43 8.29 -15.56
N GLN A 217 -1.48 8.52 -16.48
CA GLN A 217 -0.38 9.46 -16.31
C GLN A 217 -0.75 10.87 -16.80
N ASN A 218 -0.47 11.90 -16.02
CA ASN A 218 -0.59 13.30 -16.41
C ASN A 218 0.59 13.73 -17.32
N LEU A 219 0.66 13.11 -18.50
CA LEU A 219 1.71 13.33 -19.50
C LEU A 219 1.14 13.24 -20.93
N ALA A 220 0.90 14.39 -21.55
CA ALA A 220 0.37 14.50 -22.90
C ALA A 220 1.35 13.97 -23.97
N GLY A 221 0.83 13.34 -25.03
CA GLY A 221 1.62 12.87 -26.16
C GLY A 221 2.38 11.54 -25.93
N HIS A 222 2.28 10.96 -24.73
CA HIS A 222 2.99 9.74 -24.34
C HIS A 222 2.04 8.62 -23.89
N GLY A 223 0.92 8.45 -24.60
CA GLY A 223 0.00 7.31 -24.41
C GLY A 223 -1.24 7.60 -23.58
N ASN A 224 -1.31 8.74 -22.88
CA ASN A 224 -2.60 9.24 -22.38
C ASN A 224 -3.34 9.95 -23.54
N ASP A 225 -4.36 9.28 -24.07
CA ASP A 225 -5.22 9.73 -25.17
C ASP A 225 -6.59 10.25 -24.67
N THR A 226 -6.71 10.52 -23.37
CA THR A 226 -7.93 10.99 -22.73
C THR A 226 -7.98 12.52 -22.64
N GLU A 227 -9.14 13.09 -22.34
CA GLU A 227 -9.30 14.54 -22.16
C GLU A 227 -8.53 15.12 -20.96
N HIS A 228 -8.03 14.25 -20.08
CA HIS A 228 -7.30 14.61 -18.86
C HIS A 228 -5.80 14.80 -19.10
N ALA A 229 -5.27 14.32 -20.22
CA ALA A 229 -3.83 14.15 -20.47
C ALA A 229 -3.00 15.43 -20.34
N ASP A 230 -3.56 16.58 -20.70
CA ASP A 230 -2.87 17.88 -20.77
C ASP A 230 -3.29 18.87 -19.67
N LYS A 231 -4.15 18.47 -18.74
CA LYS A 231 -4.73 19.38 -17.73
C LYS A 231 -3.76 19.74 -16.60
N ILE A 232 -2.95 18.77 -16.14
CA ILE A 232 -2.04 18.94 -15.01
C ILE A 232 -0.57 19.01 -15.47
N GLY A 233 -0.12 18.04 -16.26
CA GLY A 233 1.23 18.02 -16.84
C GLY A 233 2.37 17.85 -15.83
N ASP A 234 2.13 17.19 -14.69
CA ASP A 234 3.13 16.98 -13.63
C ASP A 234 3.90 15.64 -13.74
N GLY A 235 3.60 14.81 -14.74
CA GLY A 235 4.25 13.51 -14.95
C GLY A 235 3.83 12.40 -13.98
N GLY A 236 3.08 12.73 -12.93
CA GLY A 236 2.54 11.79 -11.96
C GLY A 236 1.29 11.07 -12.47
N PHE A 237 0.69 10.24 -11.60
CA PHE A 237 -0.44 9.40 -11.96
C PHE A 237 -1.67 9.65 -11.09
N TYR A 238 -2.85 9.67 -11.71
CA TYR A 238 -4.15 9.69 -11.05
C TYR A 238 -4.78 8.29 -10.98
N TYR A 239 -5.97 8.19 -10.38
CA TYR A 239 -6.56 6.90 -10.01
C TYR A 239 -7.16 6.15 -11.20
N THR A 240 -7.90 6.82 -12.08
CA THR A 240 -8.58 6.19 -13.22
C THR A 240 -8.97 7.19 -14.30
N PRO A 241 -8.86 6.84 -15.59
CA PRO A 241 -9.50 7.57 -16.70
C PRO A 241 -10.89 7.02 -17.06
N ALA A 242 -11.25 5.84 -16.56
CA ALA A 242 -12.51 5.19 -16.85
C ALA A 242 -13.71 5.91 -16.24
N ALA A 243 -14.86 5.86 -16.92
CA ALA A 243 -16.15 6.46 -16.52
C ALA A 243 -16.07 7.96 -16.16
N GLY A 244 -15.42 8.75 -17.02
CA GLY A 244 -15.23 10.20 -16.81
C GLY A 244 -13.97 10.55 -16.00
N GLY A 245 -13.34 9.55 -15.39
CA GLY A 245 -12.09 9.71 -14.66
C GLY A 245 -12.26 10.20 -13.23
N GLU A 246 -11.27 9.91 -12.39
CA GLU A 246 -11.31 10.22 -10.95
C GLU A 246 -9.88 10.33 -10.40
N THR A 247 -9.71 11.20 -9.41
CA THR A 247 -8.56 11.19 -8.49
C THR A 247 -9.05 10.96 -7.06
N LYS A 248 -8.20 10.42 -6.18
CA LYS A 248 -8.56 10.26 -4.76
C LYS A 248 -8.11 11.44 -3.89
N VAL A 249 -7.43 12.39 -4.51
CA VAL A 249 -7.02 13.67 -3.92
C VAL A 249 -8.26 14.56 -3.82
N VAL A 250 -8.67 14.86 -2.60
CA VAL A 250 -9.81 15.74 -2.34
C VAL A 250 -9.34 17.20 -2.50
N SER A 251 -9.96 17.98 -3.38
CA SER A 251 -9.70 19.43 -3.44
C SER A 251 -10.36 20.16 -2.27
N GLU A 252 -9.91 21.39 -1.96
CA GLU A 252 -10.69 22.27 -1.08
C GLU A 252 -12.09 22.45 -1.68
N GLY A 253 -13.11 21.85 -1.06
CA GLY A 253 -14.47 21.77 -1.60
C GLY A 253 -15.11 20.39 -1.54
N GLY A 254 -14.33 19.31 -1.41
CA GLY A 254 -14.84 17.96 -1.09
C GLY A 254 -15.08 17.03 -2.29
N ASP A 255 -14.85 17.47 -3.51
CA ASP A 255 -15.06 16.66 -4.72
C ASP A 255 -13.75 16.00 -5.20
N ASN A 256 -13.88 14.79 -5.75
CA ASN A 256 -12.81 13.95 -6.29
C ASN A 256 -12.88 13.78 -7.83
N GLU A 257 -13.86 14.46 -8.43
CA GLU A 257 -14.13 14.46 -9.87
C GLU A 257 -13.37 15.62 -10.54
N ASP A 258 -13.15 15.51 -11.86
CA ASP A 258 -12.59 16.64 -12.62
C ASP A 258 -13.62 17.77 -12.73
N ASN A 259 -13.51 18.75 -11.82
CA ASN A 259 -14.29 19.99 -11.85
C ASN A 259 -13.72 21.04 -12.84
N GLY A 260 -12.99 20.60 -13.87
CA GLY A 260 -12.29 21.44 -14.85
C GLY A 260 -10.87 21.83 -14.44
N GLY A 261 -10.36 21.25 -13.35
CA GLY A 261 -9.01 21.47 -12.82
C GLY A 261 -8.01 20.36 -13.16
N GLY A 262 -8.46 19.28 -13.81
CA GLY A 262 -7.69 18.07 -14.09
C GLY A 262 -7.65 17.08 -12.92
N LEU A 263 -7.37 15.82 -13.24
CA LEU A 263 -7.25 14.73 -12.26
C LEU A 263 -5.86 14.75 -11.62
N ARG A 264 -5.77 15.19 -10.36
CA ARG A 264 -4.50 15.37 -9.64
C ARG A 264 -3.76 14.05 -9.42
N SER A 265 -2.45 14.08 -9.65
CA SER A 265 -1.52 13.00 -9.31
C SER A 265 -1.31 12.85 -7.81
N TYR A 266 -0.97 11.65 -7.35
CA TYR A 266 -0.58 11.41 -5.95
C TYR A 266 0.38 10.23 -5.80
N GLY A 267 1.14 10.25 -4.70
CA GLY A 267 2.33 9.41 -4.52
C GLY A 267 2.08 7.93 -4.76
N SER A 268 1.12 7.31 -4.08
CA SER A 268 0.89 5.87 -4.20
C SER A 268 0.51 5.43 -5.61
N MET A 269 -0.16 6.28 -6.40
CA MET A 269 -0.44 5.99 -7.81
C MET A 269 0.77 6.21 -8.70
N THR A 270 1.58 7.25 -8.46
CA THR A 270 2.80 7.46 -9.22
C THR A 270 3.79 6.30 -9.05
N TYR A 271 4.01 5.84 -7.82
CA TYR A 271 4.86 4.66 -7.57
C TYR A 271 4.27 3.37 -8.17
N ALA A 272 2.94 3.19 -8.12
CA ALA A 272 2.28 2.05 -8.76
C ALA A 272 2.43 2.08 -10.29
N GLY A 273 2.27 3.25 -10.90
CA GLY A 273 2.46 3.48 -12.33
C GLY A 273 3.89 3.19 -12.77
N LEU A 274 4.89 3.80 -12.12
CA LEU A 274 6.32 3.58 -12.37
C LEU A 274 6.68 2.09 -12.32
N LYS A 275 6.34 1.41 -11.22
CA LYS A 275 6.63 -0.02 -11.03
C LYS A 275 6.02 -0.86 -12.16
N SER A 276 4.76 -0.59 -12.49
CA SER A 276 4.03 -1.37 -13.50
C SER A 276 4.58 -1.12 -14.91
N MET A 277 5.02 0.10 -15.20
CA MET A 277 5.74 0.44 -16.44
C MET A 277 7.05 -0.34 -16.59
N ILE A 278 7.85 -0.40 -15.53
CA ILE A 278 9.10 -1.18 -15.52
C ILE A 278 8.81 -2.67 -15.73
N TYR A 279 7.77 -3.21 -15.06
CA TYR A 279 7.38 -4.61 -15.26
C TYR A 279 6.84 -4.90 -16.66
N ALA A 280 6.31 -3.89 -17.35
CA ALA A 280 5.93 -3.94 -18.77
C ALA A 280 7.10 -3.62 -19.74
N GLY A 281 8.34 -3.60 -19.25
CA GLY A 281 9.55 -3.53 -20.07
C GLY A 281 10.06 -2.12 -20.39
N LEU A 282 9.49 -1.07 -19.81
CA LEU A 282 9.98 0.29 -20.00
C LEU A 282 11.27 0.52 -19.21
N THR A 283 12.19 1.28 -19.81
CA THR A 283 13.48 1.65 -19.22
C THR A 283 13.45 3.10 -18.72
N ASP A 284 14.53 3.50 -18.04
CA ASP A 284 14.77 4.87 -17.58
C ASP A 284 14.76 5.92 -18.70
N ASP A 285 15.17 5.54 -19.90
CA ASP A 285 15.11 6.38 -21.11
C ASP A 285 13.68 6.64 -21.63
N ASP A 286 12.66 5.90 -21.18
CA ASP A 286 11.28 6.15 -21.61
C ASP A 286 10.76 7.46 -20.99
N PRO A 287 10.22 8.41 -21.79
CA PRO A 287 9.73 9.70 -21.27
C PRO A 287 8.70 9.56 -20.15
N ARG A 288 7.89 8.49 -20.15
CA ARG A 288 6.90 8.22 -19.11
C ARG A 288 7.57 7.86 -17.78
N VAL A 289 8.62 7.05 -17.82
CA VAL A 289 9.41 6.66 -16.64
C VAL A 289 10.16 7.87 -16.09
N ALA A 290 10.80 8.65 -16.96
CA ALA A 290 11.49 9.87 -16.58
C ALA A 290 10.54 10.89 -15.91
N ALA A 291 9.34 11.09 -16.46
CA ALA A 291 8.35 12.00 -15.89
C ALA A 291 7.80 11.51 -14.54
N ALA A 292 7.62 10.19 -14.37
CA ALA A 292 7.23 9.61 -13.09
C ALA A 292 8.31 9.81 -12.02
N MET A 293 9.58 9.65 -12.39
CA MET A 293 10.72 9.90 -11.51
C MET A 293 10.85 11.38 -11.14
N ASP A 294 10.63 12.30 -12.07
CA ASP A 294 10.61 13.74 -11.79
C ASP A 294 9.52 14.12 -10.77
N PHE A 295 8.31 13.56 -10.90
CA PHE A 295 7.26 13.71 -9.87
C PHE A 295 7.74 13.18 -8.52
N ILE A 296 8.32 11.97 -8.49
CA ILE A 296 8.81 11.33 -7.27
C ILE A 296 9.89 12.17 -6.57
N GLN A 297 10.83 12.75 -7.32
CA GLN A 297 11.90 13.59 -6.76
C GLN A 297 11.33 14.88 -6.16
N LYS A 298 10.32 15.49 -6.80
CA LYS A 298 9.65 16.71 -6.31
C LYS A 298 8.75 16.48 -5.11
N THR A 299 8.28 15.26 -4.91
CA THR A 299 7.31 14.93 -3.86
C THR A 299 7.82 13.88 -2.90
N TYR A 300 9.14 13.68 -2.80
CA TYR A 300 9.70 12.67 -1.92
C TYR A 300 9.25 12.92 -0.48
N SER A 301 8.60 11.93 0.13
CA SER A 301 8.12 12.03 1.51
C SER A 301 7.93 10.65 2.12
N LEU A 302 8.30 10.52 3.39
CA LEU A 302 7.90 9.41 4.24
C LEU A 302 6.92 9.85 5.34
N ASP A 303 6.64 11.14 5.46
CA ASP A 303 5.67 11.65 6.43
C ASP A 303 4.23 11.55 5.94
N GLU A 304 4.03 11.55 4.62
CA GLU A 304 2.71 11.42 4.01
C GLU A 304 2.77 10.61 2.71
N ASN A 305 1.59 10.21 2.24
CA ASN A 305 1.38 9.82 0.85
C ASN A 305 1.14 11.14 0.08
N PRO A 306 2.07 11.61 -0.77
CA PRO A 306 1.99 12.92 -1.41
C PRO A 306 0.64 13.18 -2.07
N GLY A 307 -0.02 14.27 -1.69
CA GLY A 307 -1.37 14.63 -2.15
C GLY A 307 -2.53 13.97 -1.40
N MET A 308 -2.25 13.00 -0.52
CA MET A 308 -3.24 12.24 0.25
C MET A 308 -3.07 12.36 1.77
N GLY A 309 -2.00 13.01 2.24
CA GLY A 309 -1.69 13.09 3.67
C GLY A 309 -1.48 11.69 4.25
N LYS A 310 -2.10 11.40 5.38
CA LYS A 310 -2.01 10.09 6.05
C LYS A 310 -2.89 9.00 5.40
N ALA A 311 -3.72 9.29 4.40
CA ALA A 311 -4.58 8.26 3.80
C ALA A 311 -3.80 7.26 2.92
N GLY A 312 -3.94 5.97 3.23
CA GLY A 312 -3.27 4.89 2.47
C GLY A 312 -1.74 4.90 2.62
N LEU A 313 -1.23 5.37 3.76
CA LEU A 313 0.18 5.62 3.99
C LEU A 313 1.01 4.32 4.02
N TYR A 314 0.47 3.23 4.55
CA TYR A 314 1.19 1.96 4.59
C TYR A 314 1.13 1.22 3.27
N TYR A 315 0.01 1.31 2.54
CA TYR A 315 -0.03 0.90 1.14
C TYR A 315 0.98 1.71 0.30
N TYR A 316 1.08 3.02 0.54
CA TYR A 316 2.09 3.89 -0.06
C TYR A 316 3.51 3.39 0.24
N TYR A 317 3.88 3.14 1.50
CA TYR A 317 5.20 2.63 1.87
C TYR A 317 5.57 1.32 1.17
N HIS A 318 4.62 0.39 1.09
CA HIS A 318 4.84 -0.87 0.37
C HIS A 318 5.08 -0.62 -1.13
N THR A 319 4.24 0.21 -1.76
CA THR A 319 4.35 0.53 -3.19
C THR A 319 5.62 1.32 -3.50
N PHE A 320 5.97 2.29 -2.65
CA PHE A 320 7.20 3.08 -2.68
C PHE A 320 8.43 2.18 -2.68
N GLY A 321 8.56 1.30 -1.69
CA GLY A 321 9.74 0.44 -1.56
C GLY A 321 9.86 -0.54 -2.72
N LYS A 322 8.72 -1.09 -3.18
CA LYS A 322 8.67 -2.01 -4.32
C LYS A 322 9.05 -1.31 -5.63
N ALA A 323 8.55 -0.10 -5.87
CA ALA A 323 8.81 0.66 -7.08
C ALA A 323 10.28 1.11 -7.18
N LEU A 324 10.84 1.67 -6.11
CA LEU A 324 12.25 2.08 -6.09
C LEU A 324 13.20 0.89 -6.21
N ALA A 325 12.83 -0.27 -5.65
CA ALA A 325 13.57 -1.51 -5.87
C ALA A 325 13.48 -1.99 -7.32
N ALA A 326 12.30 -1.94 -7.94
CA ALA A 326 12.11 -2.31 -9.35
C ALA A 326 12.91 -1.41 -10.31
N ALA A 327 13.05 -0.12 -9.96
CA ALA A 327 13.82 0.87 -10.70
C ALA A 327 15.33 0.84 -10.42
N ASP A 328 15.83 -0.11 -9.60
CA ASP A 328 17.22 -0.19 -9.13
C ASP A 328 17.78 1.12 -8.54
N ILE A 329 16.90 1.92 -7.91
CA ILE A 329 17.31 3.16 -7.26
C ILE A 329 18.00 2.82 -5.94
N ARG A 330 19.26 3.22 -5.81
CA ARG A 330 20.04 3.08 -4.56
C ARG A 330 20.03 4.33 -3.70
N VAL A 331 20.14 5.48 -4.35
CA VAL A 331 20.08 6.81 -3.75
C VAL A 331 19.08 7.60 -4.57
N LEU A 332 18.12 8.23 -3.89
CA LEU A 332 17.15 9.12 -4.53
C LEU A 332 17.57 10.55 -4.24
N THR A 333 17.80 11.35 -5.27
CA THR A 333 18.06 12.78 -5.13
C THR A 333 16.74 13.54 -5.27
N ASP A 334 16.35 14.32 -4.28
CA ASP A 334 15.11 15.12 -4.33
C ASP A 334 15.26 16.39 -5.19
N ALA A 335 14.21 17.19 -5.28
CA ALA A 335 14.20 18.42 -6.07
C ALA A 335 15.10 19.53 -5.48
N GLU A 336 15.41 19.47 -4.18
CA GLU A 336 16.32 20.35 -3.47
C GLU A 336 17.79 19.94 -3.65
N GLY A 337 18.04 18.75 -4.19
CA GLY A 337 19.37 18.17 -4.40
C GLY A 337 19.89 17.38 -3.20
N GLU A 338 19.06 17.09 -2.20
CA GLU A 338 19.39 16.22 -1.08
C GLU A 338 19.36 14.76 -1.52
N ASN A 339 20.31 13.96 -1.00
CA ASN A 339 20.45 12.55 -1.33
C ASN A 339 19.86 11.69 -0.22
N HIS A 340 18.86 10.88 -0.58
CA HIS A 340 18.16 10.00 0.31
C HIS A 340 18.64 8.55 0.20
N ASN A 341 18.98 7.96 1.34
CA ASN A 341 19.07 6.51 1.45
C ASN A 341 17.70 5.97 1.83
N TRP A 342 16.81 5.95 0.85
CA TRP A 342 15.39 5.64 1.04
C TRP A 342 15.15 4.29 1.72
N ARG A 343 16.04 3.30 1.55
CA ARG A 343 15.92 1.98 2.20
C ARG A 343 16.04 2.12 3.72
N ARG A 344 17.05 2.88 4.18
CA ARG A 344 17.30 3.14 5.59
C ARG A 344 16.26 4.07 6.19
N GLU A 345 15.91 5.12 5.47
CA GLU A 345 14.89 6.08 5.90
C GLU A 345 13.53 5.39 6.06
N LEU A 346 13.12 4.57 5.09
CA LEU A 346 11.87 3.80 5.18
C LEU A 346 11.92 2.77 6.32
N ALA A 347 13.05 2.08 6.51
CA ALA A 347 13.21 1.17 7.64
C ALA A 347 13.06 1.89 8.97
N ALA A 348 13.71 3.04 9.13
CA ALA A 348 13.64 3.85 10.34
C ALA A 348 12.21 4.32 10.61
N THR A 349 11.53 4.84 9.59
CA THR A 349 10.13 5.28 9.66
C THR A 349 9.22 4.15 10.14
N LEU A 350 9.31 2.96 9.53
CA LEU A 350 8.49 1.82 9.92
C LEU A 350 8.85 1.32 11.33
N ILE A 351 10.13 1.15 11.66
CA ILE A 351 10.56 0.63 12.97
C ILE A 351 10.14 1.58 14.09
N ASN A 352 10.24 2.90 13.89
CA ASN A 352 9.83 3.89 14.88
C ASN A 352 8.29 3.92 15.08
N ALA A 353 7.52 3.59 14.05
CA ALA A 353 6.07 3.49 14.11
C ALA A 353 5.56 2.15 14.67
N GLN A 354 6.45 1.16 14.91
CA GLN A 354 6.04 -0.16 15.39
C GLN A 354 5.51 -0.09 16.82
N GLN A 355 4.34 -0.68 17.06
CA GLN A 355 3.76 -0.75 18.39
C GLN A 355 4.51 -1.75 19.29
N ALA A 356 4.36 -1.59 20.60
CA ALA A 356 5.02 -2.44 21.59
C ALA A 356 4.72 -3.94 21.45
N ASP A 357 3.58 -4.31 20.84
CA ASP A 357 3.24 -5.70 20.60
C ASP A 357 3.63 -6.23 19.21
N GLY A 358 4.38 -5.43 18.43
CA GLY A 358 4.95 -5.79 17.14
C GLY A 358 4.10 -5.40 15.93
N SER A 359 2.86 -4.98 16.13
CA SER A 359 1.98 -4.56 15.03
C SER A 359 2.20 -3.12 14.57
N TRP A 360 1.59 -2.77 13.44
CA TRP A 360 1.36 -1.39 13.01
C TRP A 360 -0.13 -1.10 12.84
N VAL A 361 -0.46 0.18 12.90
CA VAL A 361 -1.77 0.75 12.53
C VAL A 361 -1.53 2.14 11.96
N ASN A 362 -2.40 2.61 11.07
CA ASN A 362 -2.44 4.02 10.72
C ASN A 362 -3.41 4.73 11.68
N ASP A 363 -2.86 5.35 12.72
CA ASP A 363 -3.62 6.14 13.68
C ASP A 363 -3.97 7.55 13.17
N GLY A 364 -3.30 8.01 12.11
CA GLY A 364 -3.57 9.29 11.46
C GLY A 364 -4.73 9.26 10.46
N ASN A 365 -5.07 8.10 9.90
CA ASN A 365 -6.19 7.93 8.97
C ASN A 365 -6.57 6.46 8.76
N ASP A 366 -7.86 6.11 8.86
CA ASP A 366 -8.35 4.73 8.68
C ASP A 366 -8.86 4.41 7.27
N ARG A 367 -8.80 5.37 6.34
CA ARG A 367 -9.25 5.21 4.94
C ARG A 367 -8.54 4.00 4.31
N TRP A 368 -9.31 3.25 3.52
CA TRP A 368 -8.88 1.98 2.92
C TRP A 368 -8.44 0.92 3.93
N MET A 369 -9.10 0.93 5.09
CA MET A 369 -8.93 -0.04 6.18
C MET A 369 -7.56 0.02 6.85
N GLU A 370 -6.83 1.13 6.79
CA GLU A 370 -5.55 1.24 7.51
C GLU A 370 -5.70 1.39 9.04
N GLY A 371 -6.93 1.39 9.56
CA GLY A 371 -7.21 1.07 10.97
C GLY A 371 -7.05 -0.42 11.32
N ASN A 372 -6.96 -1.30 10.31
CA ASN A 372 -6.82 -2.75 10.50
C ASN A 372 -5.35 -3.15 10.73
N ARG A 373 -5.06 -3.58 11.95
CA ARG A 373 -3.69 -3.94 12.37
C ARG A 373 -3.09 -5.12 11.63
N ASN A 374 -3.90 -6.08 11.17
CA ASN A 374 -3.40 -7.20 10.36
C ASN A 374 -2.94 -6.69 8.98
N LEU A 375 -3.79 -5.91 8.31
CA LEU A 375 -3.48 -5.34 6.99
C LEU A 375 -2.23 -4.45 7.05
N VAL A 376 -2.19 -3.52 8.01
CA VAL A 376 -1.09 -2.57 8.12
C VAL A 376 0.22 -3.27 8.49
N THR A 377 0.18 -4.26 9.38
CA THR A 377 1.36 -5.07 9.70
C THR A 377 1.86 -5.85 8.48
N ALA A 378 0.95 -6.38 7.64
CA ALA A 378 1.34 -7.04 6.40
C ALA A 378 2.01 -6.06 5.42
N TYR A 379 1.47 -4.85 5.23
CA TYR A 379 2.10 -3.83 4.40
C TYR A 379 3.47 -3.39 4.92
N ALA A 380 3.62 -3.17 6.24
CA ALA A 380 4.89 -2.81 6.85
C ALA A 380 5.95 -3.90 6.64
N LEU A 381 5.59 -5.18 6.86
CA LEU A 381 6.48 -6.30 6.56
C LEU A 381 6.88 -6.35 5.08
N LEU A 382 5.91 -6.24 4.16
CA LEU A 382 6.21 -6.26 2.72
C LEU A 382 7.09 -5.08 2.29
N ALA A 383 6.93 -3.90 2.91
CA ALA A 383 7.80 -2.75 2.69
C ALA A 383 9.23 -3.02 3.21
N LEU A 384 9.37 -3.53 4.44
CA LEU A 384 10.66 -3.84 5.06
C LEU A 384 11.49 -4.86 4.27
N LYS A 385 10.86 -5.74 3.48
CA LYS A 385 11.57 -6.63 2.54
C LYS A 385 12.47 -5.83 1.60
N TYR A 386 11.98 -4.70 1.08
CA TYR A 386 12.73 -3.84 0.17
C TYR A 386 13.71 -2.93 0.89
N CYS A 387 13.66 -2.80 2.22
CA CYS A 387 14.63 -1.98 2.95
C CYS A 387 15.97 -2.68 3.21
N ARG A 388 16.06 -3.99 2.96
CA ARG A 388 17.32 -4.74 3.18
C ARG A 388 18.39 -4.30 2.18
N GLU A 389 19.61 -4.17 2.68
CA GLU A 389 20.83 -3.79 1.93
C GLU A 389 21.75 -4.98 1.67
#